data_AF-A0AAN7F2H1-F1
#
_entry.id   AF-A0AAN7F2H1-F1
#
_cell.length_a   1.000
_cell.length_b   1.000
_cell.length_c   1.000
_cell.angle_alpha   90.00
_cell.angle_beta   90.00
_cell.angle_gamma   90.00
#
_symmetry.space_group_name_H-M   'P 1'
#
loop_
_entity.id
_entity.type
_entity.pdbx_description
1 polymer ?
#
loop_
_entity_poly.entity_id
_entity_poly.type
_entity_poly.pdbx_seq_one_letter_code
_entity_poly.pdbx_strand_id
1 'polypeptide(L)'
;MKNNNSNTKLILLHPYIQKQGGSNRLWLLAFVSFFTVAFLLTLIYTREYSTPTASTSTTAAAATFGGAPLPTTVINTLLHYASTSNNSFHMAYAELKQISDVLRKCSSPCNFLVFGLTQETLLWKALNHNGRTVFIDENRYYAAYMEEKHPEIDAYDVQYTTKLSDLHELVASTKKQIRNECRPVQNLLFSECKLGLNDLPNHVYEVDWDVILVDGPRGEWPDAPGRMSPIFTSGVLARSKKGGNAKTHVFVHDFYGEVQRVCGDEFLCKENLVESSDTLGHYVLERMDATSFQFCTQNSTLPKASSS
;
A
#
# COMPACT_ATOMS: atom_id res chain seq x y z
N MET A 1 -48.72 25.31 54.98
CA MET A 1 -48.61 26.72 55.41
C MET A 1 -47.35 26.89 56.27
N LYS A 2 -46.66 28.00 56.02
CA LYS A 2 -45.52 28.67 56.68
C LYS A 2 -45.10 28.31 58.12
N ASN A 3 -43.79 28.58 58.31
CA ASN A 3 -43.03 29.07 59.48
C ASN A 3 -42.40 28.01 60.40
N ASN A 4 -41.08 27.82 60.43
CA ASN A 4 -39.89 28.70 60.64
C ASN A 4 -39.56 28.93 62.13
N ASN A 5 -38.35 28.49 62.51
CA ASN A 5 -37.50 28.86 63.66
C ASN A 5 -38.08 28.67 65.08
N SER A 6 -37.31 28.35 66.11
CA SER A 6 -35.87 28.19 66.36
C SER A 6 -35.77 27.72 67.81
N ASN A 7 -34.78 26.91 68.20
CA ASN A 7 -34.17 27.04 69.52
C ASN A 7 -32.76 26.44 69.55
N THR A 8 -31.83 27.36 69.73
CA THR A 8 -30.40 27.25 69.92
C THR A 8 -30.06 26.45 71.16
N LYS A 9 -29.16 25.46 71.03
CA LYS A 9 -28.32 25.01 72.14
C LYS A 9 -26.85 25.18 71.76
N LEU A 10 -26.20 25.99 72.58
CA LEU A 10 -24.79 26.31 72.63
C LEU A 10 -23.96 25.01 72.68
N ILE A 11 -23.18 24.72 71.65
CA ILE A 11 -22.17 23.66 71.70
C ILE A 11 -20.80 24.34 71.79
N LEU A 12 -20.17 24.13 72.94
CA LEU A 12 -18.85 24.57 73.34
C LEU A 12 -17.80 24.10 72.32
N LEU A 13 -17.13 25.05 71.65
CA LEU A 13 -15.99 24.78 70.77
C LEU A 13 -14.79 24.33 71.61
N HIS A 14 -14.41 23.05 71.49
CA HIS A 14 -13.06 22.60 71.84
C HIS A 14 -12.16 22.75 70.60
N PRO A 15 -11.02 23.45 70.68
CA PRO A 15 -10.06 23.46 69.59
C PRO A 15 -9.28 22.15 69.61
N TYR A 16 -9.63 21.21 68.74
CA TYR A 16 -8.77 20.05 68.50
C TYR A 16 -7.66 20.49 67.54
N ILE A 17 -6.50 20.81 68.12
CA ILE A 17 -5.27 21.09 67.39
C ILE A 17 -4.81 19.79 66.71
N GLN A 18 -4.90 19.82 65.38
CA GLN A 18 -4.13 19.11 64.36
C GLN A 18 -2.96 18.24 64.85
N LYS A 19 -3.09 16.91 64.71
CA LYS A 19 -1.94 16.02 64.45
C LYS A 19 -2.40 14.67 63.89
N GLN A 20 -2.26 14.48 62.58
CA GLN A 20 -1.74 13.27 61.93
C GLN A 20 -2.06 13.30 60.42
N GLY A 21 -1.07 13.71 59.64
CA GLY A 21 -1.08 13.62 58.18
C GLY A 21 0.33 13.78 57.63
N GLY A 22 1.31 13.17 58.31
CA GLY A 22 2.72 13.57 58.24
C GLY A 22 3.70 12.54 57.70
N SER A 23 3.27 11.49 56.99
CA SER A 23 4.22 10.55 56.37
C SER A 23 3.89 10.28 54.89
N ASN A 24 2.67 9.83 54.60
CA ASN A 24 2.30 9.40 53.24
C ASN A 24 2.29 10.54 52.21
N ARG A 25 1.92 11.76 52.59
CA ARG A 25 1.94 12.92 51.70
C ARG A 25 3.37 13.40 51.40
N LEU A 26 4.26 13.34 52.40
CA LEU A 26 5.67 13.66 52.22
C LEU A 26 6.37 12.61 51.35
N TRP A 27 6.02 11.33 51.52
CA TRP A 27 6.52 10.25 50.67
C TRP A 27 6.03 10.34 49.23
N LEU A 28 4.76 10.68 49.01
CA LEU A 28 4.22 10.94 47.68
C LEU A 28 4.89 12.15 47.00
N LEU A 29 5.10 13.24 47.74
CA LEU A 29 5.81 14.41 47.22
C LEU A 29 7.27 14.08 46.89
N ALA A 30 7.96 13.31 47.73
CA ALA A 30 9.32 12.86 47.47
C ALA A 30 9.38 11.93 46.24
N PHE A 31 8.44 11.01 46.10
CA PHE A 31 8.33 10.10 44.96
C PHE A 31 8.08 10.88 43.66
N VAL A 32 7.07 11.75 43.61
CA VAL A 32 6.78 12.58 42.43
C VAL A 32 7.96 13.49 42.10
N SER A 33 8.58 14.13 43.10
CA SER A 33 9.76 14.97 42.90
C SER A 33 10.91 14.16 42.30
N PHE A 34 11.18 12.95 42.79
CA PHE A 34 12.23 12.09 42.27
C PHE A 34 12.00 11.73 40.79
N PHE A 35 10.79 11.33 40.41
CA PHE A 35 10.47 11.00 39.01
C PHE A 35 10.50 12.22 38.09
N THR A 36 10.08 13.40 38.56
CA THR A 36 10.19 14.64 37.77
C THR A 36 11.64 15.04 37.54
N VAL A 37 12.51 14.91 38.55
CA VAL A 37 13.95 15.18 38.42
C VAL A 37 14.61 14.15 37.51
N ALA A 38 14.27 12.87 37.64
CA ALA A 38 14.79 11.81 36.75
C ALA A 38 14.38 12.04 35.28
N PHE A 39 13.13 12.48 35.03
CA PHE A 39 12.64 12.83 33.71
C PHE A 39 13.34 14.07 33.12
N LEU A 40 13.54 15.11 33.93
CA LEU A 40 14.28 16.31 33.50
C LEU A 40 15.76 16.00 33.22
N LEU A 41 16.39 15.18 34.07
CA LEU A 41 17.76 14.71 33.84
C LEU A 41 17.87 13.88 32.57
N THR A 42 16.90 13.00 32.26
CA THR A 42 16.89 12.26 30.99
C THR A 42 16.71 13.18 29.79
N LEU A 43 15.84 14.20 29.86
CA LEU A 43 15.70 15.20 28.79
C LEU A 43 16.99 16.03 28.59
N ILE A 44 17.71 16.36 29.65
CA ILE A 44 18.98 17.08 29.55
C ILE A 44 20.08 16.16 29.00
N TYR A 45 20.15 14.91 29.45
CA TYR A 45 21.12 13.93 28.95
C TYR A 45 20.88 13.56 27.49
N THR A 46 19.63 13.41 27.04
CA THR A 46 19.32 13.16 25.61
C THR A 46 19.55 14.40 24.75
N ARG A 47 19.50 15.60 25.33
CA ARG A 47 19.85 16.85 24.65
C ARG A 47 21.36 16.99 24.43
N GLU A 48 22.21 16.46 25.32
CA GLU A 48 23.67 16.50 25.15
C GLU A 48 24.24 15.41 24.23
N TYR A 49 23.47 14.34 23.95
CA TYR A 49 23.80 13.37 22.87
C TYR A 49 23.23 13.74 21.51
N SER A 50 22.43 14.80 21.42
CA SER A 50 22.00 15.38 20.15
C SER A 50 23.04 16.38 19.67
N THR A 51 24.21 15.90 19.25
CA THR A 51 25.08 16.69 18.38
C THR A 51 24.27 17.11 17.17
N PRO A 52 24.17 18.41 16.83
CA PRO A 52 23.59 18.79 15.56
C PRO A 52 24.57 18.31 14.51
N THR A 53 24.24 17.21 13.83
CA THR A 53 24.86 16.93 12.53
C THR A 53 24.53 18.15 11.70
N ALA A 54 25.54 19.00 11.46
CA ALA A 54 25.45 20.03 10.45
C ALA A 54 25.15 19.27 9.16
N SER A 55 23.87 19.21 8.79
CA SER A 55 23.44 18.90 7.45
C SER A 55 24.01 20.02 6.60
N THR A 56 25.23 19.80 6.11
CA THR A 56 25.75 20.50 4.94
C THR A 56 24.63 20.40 3.91
N SER A 57 23.90 21.50 3.77
CA SER A 57 23.02 21.75 2.66
C SER A 57 23.97 21.97 1.50
N THR A 58 24.52 20.88 0.97
CA THR A 58 24.86 20.85 -0.43
C THR A 58 23.56 21.17 -1.12
N THR A 59 23.44 22.42 -1.58
CA THR A 59 22.64 22.73 -2.75
C THR A 59 23.19 21.82 -3.85
N ALA A 60 22.72 20.58 -3.87
CA ALA A 60 22.70 19.81 -5.08
C ALA A 60 21.89 20.70 -6.01
N ALA A 61 22.61 21.38 -6.92
CA ALA A 61 21.99 21.90 -8.11
C ALA A 61 21.04 20.80 -8.56
N ALA A 62 19.77 21.14 -8.71
CA ALA A 62 18.81 20.27 -9.37
C ALA A 62 19.36 20.07 -10.79
N ALA A 63 20.28 19.12 -10.93
CA ALA A 63 20.56 18.52 -12.19
C ALA A 63 19.20 17.97 -12.60
N THR A 64 18.67 18.52 -13.67
CA THR A 64 17.67 17.86 -14.48
C THR A 64 18.22 16.46 -14.79
N PHE A 65 17.95 15.50 -13.91
CA PHE A 65 18.30 14.10 -14.08
C PHE A 65 17.31 13.48 -15.06
N GLY A 66 17.33 13.98 -16.29
CA GLY A 66 16.98 13.17 -17.45
C GLY A 66 18.22 12.36 -17.82
N GLY A 67 18.56 11.37 -16.98
CA GLY A 67 19.66 10.47 -17.29
C GLY A 67 19.43 9.77 -18.63
N ALA A 68 20.49 9.43 -19.34
CA ALA A 68 20.36 8.58 -20.53
C ALA A 68 19.64 7.26 -20.15
N PRO A 69 18.83 6.68 -21.05
CA PRO A 69 18.28 5.35 -20.82
C PRO A 69 19.38 4.33 -20.51
N LEU A 70 19.07 3.33 -19.70
CA LEU A 70 20.03 2.26 -19.42
C LEU A 70 20.44 1.55 -20.72
N PRO A 71 21.74 1.29 -20.94
CA PRO A 71 22.18 0.51 -22.10
C PRO A 71 21.52 -0.88 -22.11
N THR A 72 21.11 -1.34 -23.28
CA THR A 72 20.47 -2.67 -23.44
C THR A 72 21.34 -3.81 -22.89
N THR A 73 22.67 -3.69 -23.00
CA THR A 73 23.61 -4.66 -22.42
C THR A 73 23.46 -4.75 -20.90
N VAL A 74 23.33 -3.61 -20.20
CA VAL A 74 23.12 -3.57 -18.74
C VAL A 74 21.79 -4.23 -18.37
N ILE A 75 20.71 -3.88 -19.08
CA ILE A 75 19.38 -4.48 -18.87
C ILE A 75 19.46 -6.00 -19.03
N ASN A 76 20.01 -6.49 -20.14
CA ASN A 76 20.12 -7.92 -20.41
C ASN A 76 20.98 -8.65 -19.34
N THR A 77 22.06 -8.02 -18.88
CA THR A 77 22.88 -8.56 -17.80
C THR A 77 22.12 -8.65 -16.48
N LEU A 78 21.36 -7.62 -16.11
CA LEU A 78 20.51 -7.63 -14.91
C LEU A 78 19.46 -8.74 -14.98
N LEU A 79 18.76 -8.88 -16.12
CA LEU A 79 17.79 -9.94 -16.34
C LEU A 79 18.42 -11.34 -16.26
N HIS A 80 19.61 -11.52 -16.85
CA HIS A 80 20.33 -12.80 -16.81
C HIS A 80 20.63 -13.23 -15.37
N TYR A 81 21.27 -12.36 -14.58
CA TYR A 81 21.64 -12.68 -13.19
C TYR A 81 20.42 -12.81 -12.27
N ALA A 82 19.37 -12.01 -12.46
CA ALA A 82 18.14 -12.16 -11.69
C ALA A 82 17.46 -13.51 -11.96
N SER A 83 17.33 -13.89 -13.23
CA SER A 83 16.69 -15.15 -13.64
C SER A 83 17.48 -16.42 -13.32
N THR A 84 18.76 -16.30 -12.98
CA THR A 84 19.67 -17.42 -12.68
C THR A 84 20.02 -17.50 -11.20
N SER A 85 19.33 -16.73 -10.34
CA SER A 85 19.56 -16.75 -8.91
C SER A 85 19.23 -18.13 -8.31
N ASN A 86 19.94 -18.53 -7.26
CA ASN A 86 19.66 -19.79 -6.55
C ASN A 86 18.49 -19.69 -5.56
N ASN A 87 17.77 -18.56 -5.54
CA ASN A 87 16.65 -18.36 -4.63
C ASN A 87 15.45 -19.19 -5.09
N SER A 88 14.68 -19.77 -4.16
CA SER A 88 13.55 -20.64 -4.54
C SER A 88 12.32 -19.88 -5.06
N PHE A 89 12.24 -18.57 -4.83
CA PHE A 89 11.12 -17.73 -5.21
C PHE A 89 11.67 -16.54 -6.01
N HIS A 90 11.77 -16.72 -7.33
CA HIS A 90 12.15 -15.68 -8.29
C HIS A 90 11.34 -15.87 -9.58
N MET A 91 11.16 -14.79 -10.33
CA MET A 91 10.55 -14.86 -11.66
C MET A 91 11.49 -15.51 -12.68
N ALA A 92 10.94 -16.27 -13.63
CA ALA A 92 11.70 -16.81 -14.74
C ALA A 92 12.13 -15.70 -15.72
N TYR A 93 13.17 -15.96 -16.51
CA TYR A 93 13.69 -14.98 -17.48
C TYR A 93 12.62 -14.44 -18.43
N ALA A 94 11.69 -15.29 -18.90
CA ALA A 94 10.63 -14.89 -19.82
C ALA A 94 9.71 -13.81 -19.21
N GLU A 95 9.40 -13.93 -17.93
CA GLU A 95 8.53 -13.03 -17.17
C GLU A 95 9.23 -11.70 -16.91
N LEU A 96 10.46 -11.78 -16.39
CA LEU A 96 11.31 -10.61 -16.17
C LEU A 96 11.49 -9.79 -17.45
N LYS A 97 11.73 -10.48 -18.57
CA LYS A 97 11.93 -9.85 -19.87
C LYS A 97 10.65 -9.15 -20.35
N GLN A 98 9.48 -9.74 -20.17
CA GLN A 98 8.21 -9.15 -20.60
C GLN A 98 7.94 -7.82 -19.88
N ILE A 99 8.10 -7.79 -18.56
CA ILE A 99 7.94 -6.58 -17.74
C ILE A 99 9.02 -5.55 -18.11
N SER A 100 10.28 -5.98 -18.23
CA SER A 100 11.40 -5.11 -18.60
C SER A 100 11.22 -4.47 -19.98
N ASP A 101 10.65 -5.19 -20.95
CA ASP A 101 10.41 -4.67 -22.29
C ASP A 101 9.37 -3.54 -22.29
N VAL A 102 8.39 -3.60 -21.39
CA VAL A 102 7.41 -2.52 -21.20
C VAL A 102 8.07 -1.32 -20.51
N LEU A 103 8.79 -1.53 -19.41
CA LEU A 103 9.48 -0.45 -18.69
C LEU A 103 10.46 0.31 -19.61
N ARG A 104 11.20 -0.40 -20.45
CA ARG A 104 12.14 0.19 -21.41
C ARG A 104 11.46 1.07 -22.47
N LYS A 105 10.22 0.75 -22.85
CA LYS A 105 9.44 1.49 -23.86
C LYS A 105 8.56 2.58 -23.23
N CYS A 106 8.48 2.61 -21.90
CA CYS A 106 7.68 3.57 -21.16
C CYS A 106 8.25 4.98 -21.32
N SER A 107 7.38 5.97 -21.38
CA SER A 107 7.81 7.37 -21.45
C SER A 107 8.43 7.79 -20.12
N SER A 108 9.54 8.52 -20.16
CA SER A 108 10.22 8.99 -18.94
C SER A 108 9.64 10.33 -18.47
N PRO A 109 9.36 10.51 -17.16
CA PRO A 109 9.48 9.50 -16.10
C PRO A 109 8.35 8.48 -16.16
N CYS A 110 8.68 7.19 -16.05
CA CYS A 110 7.68 6.12 -16.01
C CYS A 110 7.24 5.87 -14.56
N ASN A 111 5.93 5.91 -14.31
CA ASN A 111 5.36 5.62 -13.00
C ASN A 111 5.08 4.11 -12.89
N PHE A 112 5.83 3.42 -12.04
CA PHE A 112 5.72 1.98 -11.80
C PHE A 112 5.28 1.69 -10.36
N LEU A 113 4.11 1.08 -10.20
CA LEU A 113 3.61 0.60 -8.91
C LEU A 113 3.80 -0.91 -8.81
N VAL A 114 4.33 -1.39 -7.69
CA VAL A 114 4.51 -2.82 -7.43
C VAL A 114 3.81 -3.19 -6.13
N PHE A 115 2.85 -4.11 -6.20
CA PHE A 115 2.33 -4.78 -5.01
C PHE A 115 3.20 -6.01 -4.76
N GLY A 116 3.88 -6.05 -3.62
CA GLY A 116 4.81 -7.10 -3.19
C GLY A 116 6.26 -6.65 -3.20
N LEU A 117 6.95 -6.81 -2.06
CA LEU A 117 8.40 -6.77 -1.97
C LEU A 117 8.95 -8.20 -2.17
N THR A 118 9.63 -8.38 -3.29
CA THR A 118 10.19 -9.67 -3.71
C THR A 118 11.70 -9.60 -3.91
N GLN A 119 12.31 -10.69 -4.41
CA GLN A 119 13.73 -10.71 -4.75
C GLN A 119 14.06 -9.72 -5.88
N GLU A 120 13.08 -9.44 -6.73
CA GLU A 120 13.19 -8.54 -7.86
C GLU A 120 13.04 -7.05 -7.48
N THR A 121 12.79 -6.71 -6.21
CA THR A 121 12.57 -5.31 -5.78
C THR A 121 13.66 -4.36 -6.29
N LEU A 122 14.93 -4.72 -6.11
CA LEU A 122 16.06 -3.91 -6.58
C LEU A 122 16.17 -3.91 -8.10
N LEU A 123 15.81 -5.02 -8.76
CA LEU A 123 15.77 -5.12 -10.21
C LEU A 123 14.73 -4.14 -10.76
N TRP A 124 13.53 -4.09 -10.20
CA TRP A 124 12.46 -3.17 -10.59
C TRP A 124 12.84 -1.71 -10.43
N LYS A 125 13.48 -1.38 -9.30
CA LYS A 125 14.02 -0.03 -9.09
C LYS A 125 15.09 0.32 -10.13
N ALA A 126 15.99 -0.61 -10.45
CA ALA A 126 17.06 -0.38 -11.41
C ALA A 126 16.53 -0.26 -12.85
N LEU A 127 15.65 -1.16 -13.28
CA LEU A 127 15.10 -1.19 -14.64
C LEU A 127 14.22 0.03 -14.94
N ASN A 128 13.52 0.56 -13.94
CA ASN A 128 12.77 1.82 -14.07
C ASN A 128 13.66 3.06 -13.85
N HIS A 129 14.84 3.07 -14.49
CA HIS A 129 15.81 4.16 -14.36
C HIS A 129 15.23 5.50 -14.83
N ASN A 130 15.44 6.56 -14.05
CA ASN A 130 14.81 7.90 -14.19
C ASN A 130 13.28 7.92 -14.03
N GLY A 131 12.65 6.79 -13.69
CA GLY A 131 11.23 6.71 -13.37
C GLY A 131 10.97 6.81 -11.87
N ARG A 132 9.67 6.74 -11.53
CA ARG A 132 9.19 6.59 -10.17
C ARG A 132 8.77 5.14 -9.95
N THR A 133 9.33 4.48 -8.94
CA THR A 133 8.89 3.15 -8.53
C THR A 133 8.44 3.18 -7.08
N VAL A 134 7.24 2.71 -6.79
CA VAL A 134 6.69 2.58 -5.42
C VAL A 134 6.31 1.12 -5.18
N PHE A 135 6.63 0.62 -3.98
CA PHE A 135 6.35 -0.74 -3.55
C PHE A 135 5.33 -0.73 -2.41
N ILE A 136 4.36 -1.65 -2.45
CA ILE A 136 3.34 -1.83 -1.42
C ILE A 136 3.39 -3.28 -0.94
N ASP A 137 3.59 -3.53 0.35
CA ASP A 137 3.72 -4.89 0.90
C ASP A 137 2.82 -5.11 2.13
N GLU A 138 2.45 -6.36 2.41
CA GLU A 138 1.70 -6.70 3.62
C GLU A 138 2.50 -6.55 4.92
N ASN A 139 3.83 -6.53 4.85
CA ASN A 139 4.70 -6.61 6.01
C ASN A 139 5.43 -5.28 6.27
N ARG A 140 4.88 -4.49 7.20
CA ARG A 140 5.47 -3.25 7.68
C ARG A 140 6.92 -3.33 8.13
N TYR A 141 7.34 -4.45 8.73
CA TYR A 141 8.72 -4.60 9.19
C TYR A 141 9.65 -4.87 8.01
N TYR A 142 9.15 -5.59 7.00
CA TYR A 142 9.93 -5.86 5.80
C TYR A 142 10.06 -4.61 4.92
N ALA A 143 8.99 -3.83 4.78
CA ALA A 143 9.05 -2.52 4.12
C ALA A 143 10.08 -1.60 4.78
N ALA A 144 9.98 -1.40 6.11
CA ALA A 144 10.94 -0.56 6.85
C ALA A 144 12.39 -1.07 6.74
N TYR A 145 12.60 -2.39 6.79
CA TYR A 145 13.92 -2.99 6.60
C TYR A 145 14.48 -2.74 5.19
N MET A 146 13.63 -2.83 4.16
CA MET A 146 14.04 -2.57 2.78
C MET A 146 14.43 -1.11 2.57
N GLU A 147 13.68 -0.16 3.13
CA GLU A 147 14.02 1.27 3.07
C GLU A 147 15.30 1.61 3.85
N GLU A 148 15.50 1.01 5.04
CA GLU A 148 16.72 1.21 5.82
C GLU A 148 17.96 0.74 5.07
N LYS A 149 17.86 -0.44 4.43
CA LYS A 149 18.98 -1.06 3.72
C LYS A 149 19.22 -0.45 2.34
N HIS A 150 18.16 0.01 1.68
CA HIS A 150 18.17 0.57 0.33
C HIS A 150 17.41 1.90 0.32
N PRO A 151 18.07 3.02 0.69
CA PRO A 151 17.41 4.34 0.83
C PRO A 151 16.78 4.87 -0.47
N GLU A 152 17.09 4.27 -1.62
CA GLU A 152 16.47 4.56 -2.91
C GLU A 152 15.11 3.88 -3.13
N ILE A 153 14.74 2.92 -2.29
CA ILE A 153 13.45 2.22 -2.32
C ILE A 153 12.40 3.06 -1.60
N ASP A 154 11.23 3.19 -2.24
CA ASP A 154 10.05 3.89 -1.73
C ASP A 154 8.99 2.81 -1.46
N ALA A 155 8.90 2.33 -0.22
CA ALA A 155 8.10 1.16 0.14
C ALA A 155 7.15 1.45 1.31
N TYR A 156 5.90 1.00 1.18
CA TYR A 156 4.88 1.20 2.20
C TYR A 156 4.19 -0.11 2.53
N ASP A 157 3.64 -0.19 3.75
CA ASP A 157 2.76 -1.28 4.13
C ASP A 157 1.30 -0.99 3.84
N VAL A 158 0.54 -2.07 3.68
CA VAL A 158 -0.92 -2.05 3.56
C VAL A 158 -1.52 -3.21 4.34
N GLN A 159 -2.66 -2.99 4.98
CA GLN A 159 -3.36 -4.05 5.69
C GLN A 159 -4.38 -4.71 4.76
N TYR A 160 -4.04 -5.87 4.22
CA TYR A 160 -5.03 -6.68 3.51
C TYR A 160 -6.04 -7.31 4.48
N THR A 161 -7.33 -7.12 4.20
CA THR A 161 -8.45 -7.60 5.04
C THR A 161 -9.27 -8.72 4.40
N THR A 162 -8.97 -9.08 3.15
CA THR A 162 -9.64 -10.16 2.42
C THR A 162 -9.11 -11.53 2.85
N LYS A 163 -9.78 -12.60 2.40
CA LYS A 163 -9.31 -13.97 2.52
C LYS A 163 -9.53 -14.72 1.22
N LEU A 164 -8.59 -15.59 0.86
CA LEU A 164 -8.64 -16.38 -0.37
C LEU A 164 -9.86 -17.29 -0.42
N SER A 165 -10.29 -17.82 0.74
CA SER A 165 -11.54 -18.59 0.90
C SER A 165 -12.79 -17.81 0.48
N ASP A 166 -12.75 -16.48 0.53
CA ASP A 166 -13.91 -15.62 0.34
C ASP A 166 -14.03 -15.13 -1.12
N LEU A 167 -13.15 -15.60 -2.03
CA LEU A 167 -13.03 -15.15 -3.42
C LEU A 167 -14.40 -14.98 -4.11
N HIS A 168 -15.21 -16.04 -4.15
CA HIS A 168 -16.48 -16.00 -4.86
C HIS A 168 -17.50 -15.07 -4.19
N GLU A 169 -17.51 -14.99 -2.86
CA GLU A 169 -18.38 -14.07 -2.13
C GLU A 169 -17.97 -12.61 -2.36
N LEU A 170 -16.67 -12.32 -2.31
CA LEU A 170 -16.12 -10.99 -2.57
C LEU A 170 -16.40 -10.53 -4.00
N VAL A 171 -16.20 -11.40 -4.99
CA VAL A 171 -16.54 -11.09 -6.40
C VAL A 171 -18.05 -10.84 -6.54
N ALA A 172 -18.90 -11.73 -5.99
CA ALA A 172 -20.35 -11.57 -6.10
C ALA A 172 -20.87 -10.30 -5.40
N SER A 173 -20.32 -9.95 -4.22
CA SER A 173 -20.69 -8.73 -3.49
C SER A 173 -20.21 -7.46 -4.21
N THR A 174 -18.99 -7.48 -4.76
CA THR A 174 -18.44 -6.38 -5.57
C THR A 174 -19.32 -6.10 -6.78
N LYS A 175 -19.74 -7.14 -7.51
CA LYS A 175 -20.66 -7.01 -8.65
C LYS A 175 -22.00 -6.40 -8.28
N LYS A 176 -22.56 -6.77 -7.11
CA LYS A 176 -23.81 -6.16 -6.60
C LYS A 176 -23.63 -4.69 -6.27
N GLN A 177 -22.44 -4.28 -5.84
CA GLN A 177 -22.12 -2.91 -5.45
C GLN A 177 -21.53 -2.05 -6.58
N ILE A 178 -21.49 -2.55 -7.82
CA ILE A 178 -20.83 -1.87 -8.95
C ILE A 178 -21.43 -0.50 -9.28
N ARG A 179 -22.70 -0.26 -8.93
CA ARG A 179 -23.38 1.04 -9.09
C ARG A 179 -23.24 1.96 -7.87
N ASN A 180 -22.66 1.47 -6.78
CA ASN A 180 -22.47 2.16 -5.50
C ASN A 180 -20.97 2.26 -5.19
N GLU A 181 -20.49 1.48 -4.22
CA GLU A 181 -19.13 1.59 -3.66
C GLU A 181 -18.04 0.94 -4.51
N CYS A 182 -18.36 -0.02 -5.39
CA CYS A 182 -17.35 -0.81 -6.12
C CYS A 182 -17.29 -0.46 -7.62
N ARG A 183 -17.14 0.82 -7.96
CA ARG A 183 -17.12 1.28 -9.36
C ARG A 183 -15.76 1.11 -10.04
N PRO A 184 -15.70 1.00 -11.37
CA PRO A 184 -14.44 0.96 -12.12
C PRO A 184 -13.67 2.30 -12.06
N VAL A 185 -14.38 3.41 -11.90
CA VAL A 185 -13.81 4.75 -11.67
C VAL A 185 -14.34 5.26 -10.34
N GLN A 186 -13.46 5.44 -9.36
CA GLN A 186 -13.84 5.84 -8.01
C GLN A 186 -12.64 6.41 -7.23
N ASN A 187 -12.95 7.10 -6.12
CA ASN A 187 -11.95 7.51 -5.16
C ASN A 187 -11.71 6.38 -4.14
N LEU A 188 -10.60 5.66 -4.28
CA LEU A 188 -10.24 4.55 -3.40
C LEU A 188 -9.99 4.98 -1.95
N LEU A 189 -9.45 6.19 -1.72
CA LEU A 189 -9.16 6.70 -0.37
C LEU A 189 -10.41 6.77 0.53
N PHE A 190 -11.59 6.92 -0.07
CA PHE A 190 -12.88 6.97 0.63
C PHE A 190 -13.82 5.85 0.18
N SER A 191 -13.29 4.79 -0.44
CA SER A 191 -14.11 3.67 -0.90
C SER A 191 -14.42 2.73 0.27
N GLU A 192 -15.68 2.32 0.35
CA GLU A 192 -16.15 1.25 1.25
C GLU A 192 -16.20 -0.11 0.53
N CYS A 193 -15.68 -0.21 -0.69
CA CYS A 193 -15.59 -1.47 -1.41
C CYS A 193 -14.60 -2.41 -0.71
N LYS A 194 -15.04 -3.61 -0.33
CA LYS A 194 -14.18 -4.59 0.38
C LYS A 194 -12.89 -4.98 -0.36
N LEU A 195 -12.87 -4.84 -1.70
CA LEU A 195 -11.69 -5.12 -2.53
C LEU A 195 -10.82 -3.87 -2.77
N GLY A 196 -11.31 -2.67 -2.46
CA GLY A 196 -10.56 -1.43 -2.64
C GLY A 196 -9.59 -1.22 -1.48
N LEU A 197 -8.30 -1.03 -1.79
CA LEU A 197 -7.31 -0.63 -0.78
C LEU A 197 -7.45 0.87 -0.52
N ASN A 198 -7.95 1.25 0.65
CA ASN A 198 -8.24 2.63 1.06
C ASN A 198 -7.25 3.21 2.09
N ASP A 199 -6.26 2.41 2.48
CA ASP A 199 -5.20 2.71 3.46
C ASP A 199 -3.81 2.88 2.83
N LEU A 200 -3.73 3.11 1.52
CA LEU A 200 -2.46 3.42 0.84
C LEU A 200 -2.04 4.89 1.12
N PRO A 201 -0.74 5.21 0.98
CA PRO A 201 -0.29 6.59 1.05
C PRO A 201 -1.02 7.48 0.03
N ASN A 202 -1.44 8.68 0.42
CA ASN A 202 -2.26 9.58 -0.40
C ASN A 202 -1.75 9.77 -1.83
N HIS A 203 -0.42 9.89 -1.99
CA HIS A 203 0.19 10.11 -3.30
C HIS A 203 -0.04 8.94 -4.27
N VAL A 204 -0.24 7.71 -3.77
CA VAL A 204 -0.47 6.52 -4.62
C VAL A 204 -1.78 6.65 -5.39
N TYR A 205 -2.80 7.28 -4.79
CA TYR A 205 -4.07 7.57 -5.44
C TYR A 205 -4.01 8.74 -6.43
N GLU A 206 -2.98 9.58 -6.35
CA GLU A 206 -2.83 10.78 -7.16
C GLU A 206 -1.97 10.59 -8.41
N VAL A 207 -1.15 9.53 -8.42
CA VAL A 207 -0.24 9.22 -9.52
C VAL A 207 -0.97 8.51 -10.65
N ASP A 208 -0.77 9.03 -11.85
CA ASP A 208 -1.17 8.39 -13.10
C ASP A 208 -0.15 7.27 -13.44
N TRP A 209 -0.37 6.08 -12.88
CA TRP A 209 0.51 4.92 -13.07
C TRP A 209 0.56 4.47 -14.54
N ASP A 210 1.75 4.13 -15.04
CA ASP A 210 1.98 3.65 -16.41
C ASP A 210 2.12 2.13 -16.45
N VAL A 211 2.76 1.58 -15.41
CA VAL A 211 2.92 0.15 -15.19
C VAL A 211 2.51 -0.18 -13.77
N ILE A 212 1.77 -1.27 -13.59
CA ILE A 212 1.45 -1.84 -12.29
C ILE A 212 1.81 -3.33 -12.32
N LEU A 213 2.57 -3.80 -11.34
CA LEU A 213 2.86 -5.21 -11.14
C LEU A 213 2.18 -5.69 -9.86
N VAL A 214 1.35 -6.71 -9.98
CA VAL A 214 0.74 -7.41 -8.86
C VAL A 214 1.50 -8.70 -8.62
N ASP A 215 2.44 -8.64 -7.67
CA ASP A 215 3.26 -9.78 -7.22
C ASP A 215 3.16 -10.06 -5.70
N GLY A 216 2.12 -9.51 -5.08
CA GLY A 216 1.83 -9.67 -3.67
C GLY A 216 0.36 -9.39 -3.40
N PRO A 217 -0.14 -9.77 -2.21
CA PRO A 217 0.57 -10.49 -1.15
C PRO A 217 0.83 -11.97 -1.51
N ARG A 218 1.74 -12.64 -0.79
CA ARG A 218 2.08 -14.05 -1.05
C ARG A 218 0.95 -15.04 -0.81
N GLY A 219 -0.04 -14.67 0.00
CA GLY A 219 -0.96 -15.59 0.66
C GLY A 219 -1.64 -16.64 -0.24
N GLU A 220 -1.15 -17.89 -0.23
CA GLU A 220 -1.69 -19.04 -0.99
C GLU A 220 -2.56 -20.01 -0.16
N TRP A 221 -2.81 -19.72 1.13
CA TRP A 221 -3.68 -20.53 1.99
C TRP A 221 -5.08 -19.89 2.17
N PRO A 222 -6.11 -20.64 2.59
CA PRO A 222 -7.50 -20.14 2.61
C PRO A 222 -7.71 -18.84 3.39
N ASP A 223 -7.09 -18.71 4.56
CA ASP A 223 -7.19 -17.50 5.41
C ASP A 223 -6.24 -16.36 5.00
N ALA A 224 -5.41 -16.57 3.98
CA ALA A 224 -4.47 -15.56 3.51
C ALA A 224 -5.19 -14.51 2.67
N PRO A 225 -4.67 -13.27 2.59
CA PRO A 225 -5.36 -12.20 1.87
C PRO A 225 -5.54 -12.43 0.37
N GLY A 226 -4.61 -13.15 -0.27
CA GLY A 226 -4.60 -13.35 -1.72
C GLY A 226 -4.45 -12.03 -2.51
N ARG A 227 -4.41 -12.13 -3.85
CA ARG A 227 -4.15 -10.99 -4.75
C ARG A 227 -5.42 -10.25 -5.23
N MET A 228 -6.59 -10.54 -4.65
CA MET A 228 -7.88 -9.97 -5.09
C MET A 228 -7.91 -8.44 -4.99
N SER A 229 -7.56 -7.88 -3.82
CA SER A 229 -7.60 -6.43 -3.59
C SER A 229 -6.56 -5.66 -4.42
N PRO A 230 -5.30 -6.11 -4.55
CA PRO A 230 -4.34 -5.54 -5.50
C PRO A 230 -4.83 -5.55 -6.95
N ILE A 231 -5.43 -6.66 -7.44
CA ILE A 231 -5.94 -6.75 -8.82
C ILE A 231 -7.08 -5.74 -9.03
N PHE A 232 -8.06 -5.70 -8.12
CA PHE A 232 -9.17 -4.75 -8.18
C PHE A 232 -8.66 -3.30 -8.15
N THR A 233 -7.79 -2.99 -7.19
CA THR A 233 -7.20 -1.65 -6.99
C THR A 233 -6.41 -1.22 -8.22
N SER A 234 -5.61 -2.10 -8.82
CA SER A 234 -4.88 -1.83 -10.07
C SER A 234 -5.83 -1.47 -11.20
N GLY A 235 -6.94 -2.20 -11.32
CA GLY A 235 -7.99 -1.93 -12.29
C GLY A 235 -8.65 -0.56 -12.11
N VAL A 236 -8.87 -0.14 -10.86
CA VAL A 236 -9.46 1.17 -10.54
C VAL A 236 -8.46 2.30 -10.78
N LEU A 237 -7.20 2.15 -10.32
CA LEU A 237 -6.14 3.14 -10.52
C LEU A 237 -5.90 3.41 -12.01
N ALA A 238 -5.77 2.35 -12.82
CA ALA A 238 -5.56 2.46 -14.26
C ALA A 238 -6.70 3.21 -14.98
N ARG A 239 -7.94 3.01 -14.53
CA ARG A 239 -9.14 3.61 -15.14
C ARG A 239 -9.45 5.01 -14.64
N SER A 240 -9.00 5.34 -13.42
CA SER A 240 -9.26 6.61 -12.74
C SER A 240 -8.18 7.68 -12.99
N LYS A 241 -7.24 7.42 -13.91
CA LYS A 241 -6.18 8.38 -14.28
C LYS A 241 -6.77 9.77 -14.58
N LYS A 242 -6.13 10.81 -14.06
CA LYS A 242 -6.57 12.21 -14.19
C LYS A 242 -6.14 12.78 -15.53
N GLY A 243 -4.92 12.48 -15.96
CA GLY A 243 -4.29 12.99 -17.18
C GLY A 243 -3.93 11.92 -18.20
N GLY A 244 -3.72 12.39 -19.45
CA GLY A 244 -3.21 11.59 -20.56
C GLY A 244 -4.21 10.61 -21.19
N ASN A 245 -3.84 10.11 -22.38
CA ASN A 245 -4.50 8.98 -23.06
C ASN A 245 -3.60 7.73 -23.04
N ALA A 246 -2.53 7.75 -22.24
CA ALA A 246 -1.59 6.65 -22.15
C ALA A 246 -2.22 5.48 -21.39
N LYS A 247 -2.20 4.30 -22.02
CA LYS A 247 -2.69 3.06 -21.43
C LYS A 247 -1.82 2.65 -20.25
N THR A 248 -2.42 1.93 -19.31
CA THR A 248 -1.70 1.36 -18.15
C THR A 248 -1.46 -0.12 -18.41
N HIS A 249 -0.20 -0.55 -18.29
CA HIS A 249 0.15 -1.96 -18.33
C HIS A 249 -0.03 -2.55 -16.94
N VAL A 250 -0.86 -3.59 -16.79
CA VAL A 250 -1.04 -4.30 -15.52
C VAL A 250 -0.56 -5.73 -15.68
N PHE A 251 0.46 -6.09 -14.91
CA PHE A 251 1.00 -7.44 -14.85
C PHE A 251 0.51 -8.14 -13.59
N VAL A 252 0.03 -9.37 -13.73
CA VAL A 252 -0.42 -10.21 -12.61
C VAL A 252 0.42 -11.49 -12.61
N HIS A 253 1.29 -11.61 -11.61
CA HIS A 253 2.17 -12.78 -11.46
C HIS A 253 1.42 -13.96 -10.79
N ASP A 254 1.99 -15.16 -10.84
CA ASP A 254 1.38 -16.45 -10.45
C ASP A 254 0.01 -16.68 -11.10
N PHE A 255 -0.08 -16.45 -12.41
CA PHE A 255 -1.34 -16.43 -13.17
C PHE A 255 -2.04 -17.81 -13.31
N TYR A 256 -1.45 -18.88 -12.78
CA TYR A 256 -2.03 -20.22 -12.74
C TYR A 256 -3.17 -20.30 -11.72
N GLY A 257 -3.13 -19.45 -10.69
CA GLY A 257 -4.10 -19.44 -9.60
C GLY A 257 -5.50 -18.97 -10.01
N GLU A 258 -6.51 -19.52 -9.34
CA GLU A 258 -7.91 -19.17 -9.58
C GLU A 258 -8.20 -17.70 -9.28
N VAL A 259 -7.65 -17.16 -8.19
CA VAL A 259 -7.80 -15.76 -7.79
C VAL A 259 -7.40 -14.82 -8.92
N GLN A 260 -6.22 -15.04 -9.50
CA GLN A 260 -5.65 -14.22 -10.56
C GLN A 260 -6.54 -14.24 -11.81
N ARG A 261 -7.00 -15.43 -12.21
CA ARG A 261 -7.86 -15.58 -13.39
C ARG A 261 -9.25 -14.98 -13.17
N VAL A 262 -9.90 -15.29 -12.05
CA VAL A 262 -11.25 -14.79 -11.74
C VAL A 262 -11.26 -13.27 -11.57
N CYS A 263 -10.34 -12.72 -10.77
CA CYS A 263 -10.27 -11.27 -10.57
C CYS A 263 -9.74 -10.54 -11.80
N GLY A 264 -8.81 -11.13 -12.54
CA GLY A 264 -8.33 -10.59 -13.81
C GLY A 264 -9.45 -10.47 -14.83
N ASP A 265 -10.22 -11.54 -15.05
CA ASP A 265 -11.35 -11.55 -15.98
C ASP A 265 -12.47 -10.59 -15.56
N GLU A 266 -12.76 -10.46 -14.26
CA GLU A 266 -13.85 -9.61 -13.77
C GLU A 266 -13.47 -8.13 -13.66
N PHE A 267 -12.25 -7.80 -13.21
CA PHE A 267 -11.86 -6.43 -12.85
C PHE A 267 -10.82 -5.82 -13.78
N LEU A 268 -9.97 -6.62 -14.43
CA LEU A 268 -9.06 -6.13 -15.49
C LEU A 268 -9.64 -6.35 -16.89
N CYS A 269 -10.60 -7.26 -16.99
CA CYS A 269 -11.36 -7.63 -18.17
C CYS A 269 -10.56 -8.48 -19.16
N LYS A 270 -11.14 -9.62 -19.53
CA LYS A 270 -10.51 -10.57 -20.45
C LYS A 270 -10.20 -9.95 -21.81
N GLU A 271 -11.02 -9.02 -22.29
CA GLU A 271 -10.78 -8.28 -23.53
C GLU A 271 -9.52 -7.39 -23.48
N ASN A 272 -9.03 -7.04 -22.29
CA ASN A 272 -7.80 -6.26 -22.11
C ASN A 272 -6.56 -7.14 -21.92
N LEU A 273 -6.71 -8.47 -21.86
CA LEU A 273 -5.59 -9.41 -21.74
C LEU A 273 -4.85 -9.50 -23.07
N VAL A 274 -3.61 -9.02 -23.10
CA VAL A 274 -2.78 -8.96 -24.32
C VAL A 274 -1.97 -10.24 -24.49
N GLU A 275 -1.43 -10.76 -23.40
CA GLU A 275 -0.62 -11.97 -23.38
C GLU A 275 -0.76 -12.64 -22.01
N SER A 276 -0.72 -13.98 -21.99
CA SER A 276 -0.71 -14.73 -20.73
C SER A 276 0.08 -16.02 -20.87
N SER A 277 0.84 -16.36 -19.84
CA SER A 277 1.33 -17.71 -19.55
C SER A 277 0.63 -18.23 -18.29
N ASP A 278 1.04 -19.42 -17.82
CA ASP A 278 0.63 -19.90 -16.50
C ASP A 278 1.24 -19.09 -15.35
N THR A 279 2.26 -18.27 -15.59
CA THR A 279 2.98 -17.58 -14.51
C THR A 279 2.76 -16.07 -14.55
N LEU A 280 2.42 -15.50 -15.71
CA LEU A 280 2.23 -14.05 -15.86
C LEU A 280 1.06 -13.74 -16.79
N GLY A 281 0.12 -12.92 -16.32
CA GLY A 281 -0.92 -12.28 -17.13
C GLY A 281 -0.57 -10.83 -17.41
N HIS A 282 -0.62 -10.40 -18.67
CA HIS A 282 -0.37 -9.01 -19.07
C HIS A 282 -1.63 -8.38 -19.65
N TYR A 283 -2.18 -7.42 -18.91
CA TYR A 283 -3.33 -6.61 -19.32
C TYR A 283 -2.89 -5.20 -19.72
N VAL A 284 -3.65 -4.59 -20.63
CA VAL A 284 -3.46 -3.18 -21.01
C VAL A 284 -4.79 -2.45 -20.90
N LEU A 285 -4.89 -1.56 -19.92
CA LEU A 285 -6.13 -0.87 -19.57
C LEU A 285 -6.11 0.57 -20.05
N GLU A 286 -7.26 1.03 -20.52
CA GLU A 286 -7.51 2.42 -20.86
C GLU A 286 -8.25 3.13 -19.72
N ARG A 287 -8.12 4.45 -19.69
CA ARG A 287 -8.92 5.30 -18.82
C ARG A 287 -10.41 5.13 -19.16
N MET A 288 -11.27 5.18 -18.15
CA MET A 288 -12.72 5.12 -18.34
C MET A 288 -13.38 6.44 -17.94
N ASP A 289 -14.59 6.67 -18.45
CA ASP A 289 -15.38 7.82 -18.04
C ASP A 289 -15.87 7.63 -16.59
N ALA A 290 -15.92 8.71 -15.81
CA ALA A 290 -16.34 8.68 -14.40
C ALA A 290 -17.79 8.19 -14.20
N THR A 291 -18.62 8.23 -15.24
CA THR A 291 -20.00 7.71 -15.24
C THR A 291 -20.09 6.22 -15.60
N SER A 292 -18.95 5.54 -15.77
CA SER A 292 -18.93 4.11 -16.07
C SER A 292 -19.25 3.27 -14.83
N PHE A 293 -20.21 2.35 -14.97
CA PHE A 293 -20.64 1.43 -13.90
C PHE A 293 -20.45 -0.05 -14.27
N GLN A 294 -19.57 -0.33 -15.23
CA GLN A 294 -19.19 -1.66 -15.67
C GLN A 294 -17.68 -1.70 -15.87
N PHE A 295 -17.01 -2.73 -15.36
CA PHE A 295 -15.57 -2.91 -15.58
C PHE A 295 -15.29 -3.32 -17.03
N CYS A 296 -16.08 -4.26 -17.53
CA CYS A 296 -15.86 -4.93 -18.81
C CYS A 296 -17.01 -4.65 -19.76
N THR A 297 -16.70 -4.60 -21.05
CA THR A 297 -17.68 -4.51 -22.12
C THR A 297 -18.49 -5.79 -22.17
N GLN A 298 -19.82 -5.67 -22.24
CA GLN A 298 -20.68 -6.84 -22.45
C GLN A 298 -20.48 -7.37 -23.87
N ASN A 299 -19.53 -8.27 -24.09
CA ASN A 299 -19.57 -9.12 -25.26
C ASN A 299 -20.68 -10.16 -25.05
N SER A 300 -21.84 -9.85 -25.62
CA SER A 300 -22.88 -10.73 -26.14
C SER A 300 -22.67 -12.23 -25.86
N THR A 301 -23.56 -12.81 -25.07
CA THR A 301 -24.08 -14.20 -25.20
C THR A 301 -23.13 -15.24 -25.81
N LEU A 302 -22.70 -16.20 -24.98
CA LEU A 302 -22.53 -17.58 -25.42
C LEU A 302 -23.71 -17.94 -26.35
N PRO A 303 -23.49 -18.44 -27.58
CA PRO A 303 -24.58 -18.95 -28.38
C PRO A 303 -25.25 -20.05 -27.56
N LYS A 304 -26.56 -19.93 -27.31
CA LYS A 304 -27.36 -21.08 -26.90
C LYS A 304 -27.09 -22.17 -27.92
N ALA A 305 -26.54 -23.29 -27.48
CA ALA A 305 -26.49 -24.50 -28.27
C ALA A 305 -27.90 -24.76 -28.78
N SER A 306 -28.11 -24.61 -30.09
CA SER A 306 -29.33 -25.05 -30.75
C SER A 306 -29.32 -26.57 -30.67
N SER A 307 -30.17 -27.12 -29.82
CA SER A 307 -30.57 -28.52 -29.90
C SER A 307 -31.26 -28.74 -31.25
N SER A 308 -30.67 -29.60 -32.07
CA SER A 308 -31.34 -30.32 -33.15
C SER A 308 -31.01 -31.79 -32.99
#